data_AF-A0A950PP95-F1
#
_entry.id   AF-A0A950PP95-F1
#
_cell.length_a   1.000
_cell.length_b   1.000
_cell.length_c   1.000
_cell.angle_alpha   90.00
_cell.angle_beta   90.00
_cell.angle_gamma   90.00
#
_symmetry.space_group_name_H-M   'P 1'
#
loop_
_entity.id
_entity.type
_entity.pdbx_description
1 polymer ?
#
loop_
_entity_poly.entity_id
_entity_poly.type
_entity_poly.pdbx_seq_one_letter_code
_entity_poly.pdbx_strand_id
1 'polypeptide(L)'
;ETWTGEAADHWKIGRRGHDDGALLFLFMRDRKVRIEVGYGLESALTDADSHRIISDVIVPRMRSGDVDGAVSSGVNAMLTTISPAYRGATPPPEYSGAPVRPGALTFMIVVFGLSILFALFLVILEVTREIRYGYLVMREGRSAARKDMKNWPAWGWGLYGGAGSSFGGGFGGGFSGFSAGGGGFGGGGASGGW
;
A
#
# COMPACT_ATOMS: atom_id res chain seq x y z
N GLU A 1 9.82 -17.87 21.38
CA GLU A 1 11.06 -17.29 20.85
C GLU A 1 11.23 -17.61 19.36
N THR A 2 11.00 -18.84 18.90
CA THR A 2 11.13 -19.22 17.47
C THR A 2 10.19 -18.48 16.50
N TRP A 3 8.94 -18.18 16.90
CA TRP A 3 7.91 -17.66 15.98
C TRP A 3 8.29 -16.37 15.23
N THR A 4 9.04 -15.46 15.85
CA THR A 4 9.46 -14.20 15.21
C THR A 4 10.55 -14.41 14.16
N GLY A 5 11.48 -15.35 14.40
CA GLY A 5 12.47 -15.77 13.42
C GLY A 5 11.80 -16.48 12.22
N GLU A 6 10.90 -17.42 12.50
CA GLU A 6 10.09 -18.09 11.46
C GLU A 6 9.27 -17.09 10.62
N ALA A 7 8.65 -16.10 11.26
CA ALA A 7 7.92 -15.04 10.57
C ALA A 7 8.84 -14.14 9.73
N ALA A 8 10.00 -13.75 10.25
CA ALA A 8 11.00 -12.96 9.55
C ALA A 8 11.53 -13.68 8.29
N ASP A 9 11.87 -14.97 8.44
CA ASP A 9 12.26 -15.85 7.33
C ASP A 9 11.15 -16.02 6.29
N HIS A 10 9.88 -16.12 6.71
CA HIS A 10 8.75 -16.18 5.80
C HIS A 10 8.52 -14.87 5.04
N TRP A 11 8.72 -13.72 5.69
CA TRP A 11 8.49 -12.40 5.10
C TRP A 11 9.59 -11.94 4.15
N LYS A 12 10.73 -12.64 4.13
CA LYS A 12 11.79 -12.44 3.12
C LYS A 12 12.24 -10.97 3.03
N ILE A 13 12.51 -10.39 4.19
CA ILE A 13 13.04 -9.02 4.32
C ILE A 13 14.58 -9.03 4.16
N GLY A 14 15.13 -7.92 3.66
CA GLY A 14 16.54 -7.83 3.24
C GLY A 14 16.76 -8.36 1.81
N ARG A 15 17.96 -8.14 1.26
CA ARG A 15 18.36 -8.58 -0.09
C ARG A 15 18.95 -9.99 -0.03
N ARG A 16 18.57 -10.86 -0.98
CA ARG A 16 19.08 -12.24 -1.11
C ARG A 16 20.61 -12.30 -1.03
N GLY A 17 21.14 -13.07 -0.08
CA GLY A 17 22.59 -13.29 0.06
C GLY A 17 23.38 -12.09 0.58
N HIS A 18 22.69 -10.98 0.91
CA HIS A 18 23.23 -9.92 1.75
C HIS A 18 22.65 -9.97 3.17
N ASP A 19 21.46 -10.55 3.34
CA ASP A 19 20.82 -10.77 4.65
C ASP A 19 20.70 -9.50 5.50
N ASP A 20 20.49 -8.36 4.83
CA ASP A 20 20.51 -7.01 5.40
C ASP A 20 19.13 -6.51 5.86
N GLY A 21 18.29 -7.41 6.36
CA GLY A 21 16.97 -7.11 6.90
C GLY A 21 16.98 -6.90 8.41
N ALA A 22 16.06 -6.07 8.93
CA ALA A 22 15.79 -5.98 10.36
C ALA A 22 14.28 -5.78 10.60
N LEU A 23 13.75 -6.33 11.69
CA LEU A 23 12.32 -6.38 11.99
C LEU A 23 12.06 -6.02 13.45
N LEU A 24 11.11 -5.11 13.69
CA LEU A 24 10.61 -4.78 15.03
C LEU A 24 9.21 -5.36 15.20
N PHE A 25 9.05 -6.25 16.19
CA PHE A 25 7.78 -6.87 16.57
C PHE A 25 7.23 -6.24 17.85
N LEU A 26 5.98 -5.81 17.84
CA LEU A 26 5.25 -5.32 19.02
C LEU A 26 4.05 -6.21 19.34
N PHE A 27 4.11 -6.90 20.48
CA PHE A 27 3.05 -7.77 20.99
C PHE A 27 2.18 -7.02 21.98
N MET A 28 1.29 -6.16 21.47
CA MET A 28 0.49 -5.22 22.27
C MET A 28 -0.27 -5.86 23.43
N ARG A 29 -0.89 -7.03 23.21
CA ARG A 29 -1.64 -7.76 24.25
C ARG A 29 -0.73 -8.35 25.32
N ASP A 30 0.41 -8.91 24.90
CA ASP A 30 1.32 -9.67 25.76
C ASP A 30 2.43 -8.76 26.35
N ARG A 31 2.39 -7.46 26.02
CA ARG A 31 3.34 -6.39 26.37
C ARG A 31 4.81 -6.74 26.16
N LYS A 32 5.11 -7.37 25.01
CA LYS A 32 6.46 -7.76 24.61
C LYS A 32 6.89 -7.04 23.35
N VAL A 33 8.18 -6.74 23.27
CA VAL A 33 8.82 -6.16 22.08
C VAL A 33 10.05 -7.00 21.74
N ARG A 34 10.32 -7.19 20.45
CA ARG A 34 11.47 -7.94 19.98
C ARG A 34 12.01 -7.34 18.68
N ILE A 35 13.33 -7.31 18.56
CA ILE A 35 14.02 -6.98 17.31
C ILE A 35 14.64 -8.27 16.78
N GLU A 36 14.37 -8.62 15.52
CA GLU A 36 15.09 -9.66 14.78
C GLU A 36 16.02 -8.99 13.77
N VAL A 37 17.27 -9.46 13.70
CA VAL A 37 18.30 -8.91 12.81
C VAL A 37 18.73 -9.99 11.82
N GLY A 38 18.84 -9.63 10.55
CA GLY A 38 19.38 -10.49 9.50
C GLY A 38 20.90 -10.56 9.58
N TYR A 39 21.47 -11.68 9.13
CA TYR A 39 22.90 -11.99 9.33
C TYR A 39 23.85 -10.88 8.82
N GLY A 40 23.50 -10.21 7.73
CA GLY A 40 24.30 -9.12 7.16
C GLY A 40 24.28 -7.80 7.95
N LEU A 41 23.37 -7.66 8.93
CA LEU A 41 23.30 -6.50 9.81
C LEU A 41 23.82 -6.77 11.22
N GLU A 42 24.12 -8.01 11.62
CA GLU A 42 24.58 -8.34 13.00
C GLU A 42 25.83 -7.55 13.42
N SER A 43 26.71 -7.20 12.48
CA SER A 43 27.92 -6.40 12.74
C SER A 43 27.67 -4.89 12.88
N ALA A 44 26.50 -4.40 12.45
CA ALA A 44 26.09 -3.00 12.46
C ALA A 44 24.99 -2.71 13.49
N LEU A 45 24.12 -3.68 13.76
CA LEU A 45 23.08 -3.68 14.78
C LEU A 45 23.23 -4.94 15.61
N THR A 46 24.05 -4.86 16.66
CA THR A 46 24.32 -6.02 17.53
C THR A 46 23.12 -6.38 18.41
N ASP A 47 23.14 -7.54 19.04
CA ASP A 47 22.14 -7.89 20.08
C ASP A 47 22.16 -6.90 21.26
N ALA A 48 23.34 -6.45 21.68
CA ALA A 48 23.50 -5.45 22.73
C ALA A 48 22.92 -4.08 22.34
N ASP A 49 23.09 -3.67 21.07
CA ASP A 49 22.45 -2.46 20.54
C ASP A 49 20.94 -2.61 20.48
N SER A 50 20.45 -3.76 19.99
CA SER A 50 19.03 -4.07 19.92
C SER A 50 18.38 -4.07 21.31
N HIS A 51 19.04 -4.66 22.31
CA HIS A 51 18.58 -4.65 23.70
C HIS A 51 18.50 -3.23 24.24
N ARG A 52 19.53 -2.41 24.02
CA ARG A 52 19.58 -1.00 24.45
C ARG A 52 18.50 -0.15 23.81
N ILE A 53 18.23 -0.33 22.51
CA ILE A 53 17.12 0.36 21.82
C ILE A 53 15.78 -0.03 22.46
N ILE A 54 15.59 -1.31 22.79
CA ILE A 54 14.39 -1.79 23.46
C ILE A 54 14.25 -1.17 24.86
N SER A 55 15.29 -1.23 25.70
CA SER A 55 15.24 -0.78 27.10
C SER A 55 15.13 0.74 27.26
N ASP A 56 15.85 1.50 26.43
CA ASP A 56 16.07 2.93 26.66
C ASP A 56 15.17 3.81 25.78
N VAL A 57 14.73 3.30 24.63
CA VAL A 57 13.96 4.07 23.64
C VAL A 57 12.51 3.60 23.57
N ILE A 58 12.28 2.29 23.42
CA ILE A 58 10.96 1.73 23.14
C ILE A 58 10.15 1.54 24.43
N VAL A 59 10.66 0.76 25.39
CA VAL A 59 9.93 0.42 26.63
C VAL A 59 9.46 1.64 27.43
N PRO A 60 10.24 2.73 27.61
CA PRO A 60 9.79 3.89 28.38
C PRO A 60 8.57 4.58 27.76
N ARG A 61 8.53 4.68 26.42
CA ARG A 61 7.42 5.28 25.67
C ARG A 61 6.18 4.37 25.65
N MET A 62 6.38 3.06 25.50
CA MET A 62 5.29 2.09 25.65
C MET A 62 4.66 2.13 27.05
N ARG A 63 5.45 2.41 28.10
CA ARG A 63 4.94 2.60 29.48
C ARG A 63 4.19 3.91 29.67
N SER A 64 4.56 5.00 28.98
CA SER A 64 3.81 6.26 29.00
C SER A 64 2.57 6.25 28.10
N GLY A 65 2.28 5.14 27.41
CA GLY A 65 1.17 5.02 26.45
C GLY A 65 1.45 5.65 25.08
N ASP A 66 2.67 6.12 24.84
CA ASP A 66 3.12 6.72 23.59
C ASP A 66 3.61 5.63 22.62
N VAL A 67 2.65 4.93 22.00
CA VAL A 67 2.95 3.81 21.08
C VAL A 67 3.59 4.31 19.78
N ASP A 68 3.07 5.40 19.22
CA ASP A 68 3.56 5.97 17.96
C ASP A 68 4.98 6.54 18.13
N GLY A 69 5.25 7.23 19.25
CA GLY A 69 6.59 7.67 19.62
C GLY A 69 7.54 6.51 19.91
N ALA A 70 7.07 5.41 20.50
CA ALA A 70 7.88 4.21 20.74
C ALA A 70 8.34 3.55 19.43
N VAL A 71 7.41 3.36 18.47
CA VAL A 71 7.73 2.77 17.16
C VAL A 71 8.65 3.69 16.36
N SER A 72 8.29 4.96 16.22
CA SER A 72 9.08 5.92 15.44
C SER A 72 10.48 6.14 16.02
N SER A 73 10.61 6.33 17.34
CA SER A 73 11.91 6.51 17.99
C SER A 73 12.74 5.22 17.96
N GLY A 74 12.11 4.05 18.14
CA GLY A 74 12.77 2.75 18.07
C GLY A 74 13.38 2.47 16.70
N VAL A 75 12.59 2.64 15.64
CA VAL A 75 13.06 2.47 14.24
C VAL A 75 14.14 3.50 13.91
N ASN A 76 13.98 4.76 14.33
CA ASN A 76 15.02 5.79 14.14
C ASN A 76 16.33 5.40 14.84
N ALA A 77 16.28 4.84 16.06
CA ALA A 77 17.47 4.36 16.76
C ALA A 77 18.13 3.15 16.09
N MET A 78 17.34 2.23 15.52
CA MET A 78 17.86 1.12 14.69
C MET A 78 18.62 1.66 13.46
N LEU A 79 18.02 2.59 12.72
CA LEU A 79 18.64 3.24 11.55
C LEU A 79 19.91 4.03 11.92
N THR A 80 19.88 4.74 13.05
CA THR A 80 21.01 5.47 13.63
C THR A 80 22.19 4.55 13.92
N THR A 81 21.91 3.35 14.43
CA THR A 81 22.93 2.37 14.81
C THR A 81 23.53 1.68 13.58
N ILE A 82 22.68 1.30 12.61
CA ILE A 82 23.10 0.65 11.36
C ILE A 82 23.98 1.56 10.49
N SER A 83 23.74 2.88 10.48
CA SER A 83 24.39 3.79 9.53
C SER A 83 25.59 4.54 10.13
N PRO A 84 26.83 4.34 9.61
CA PRO A 84 27.99 5.13 10.01
C PRO A 84 27.81 6.65 9.84
N ALA A 85 26.96 7.07 8.90
CA ALA A 85 26.68 8.47 8.61
C ALA A 85 25.96 9.20 9.77
N TYR A 86 25.24 8.47 10.63
CA TYR A 86 24.49 9.06 11.75
C TYR A 86 25.35 9.47 12.95
N ARG A 87 26.64 9.12 12.97
CA ARG A 87 27.60 9.63 13.99
C ARG A 87 27.92 11.13 13.83
N GLY A 88 27.34 11.80 12.82
CA GLY A 88 27.41 13.25 12.65
C GLY A 88 26.31 13.87 11.77
N ALA A 89 25.41 13.07 11.17
CA ALA A 89 24.28 13.60 10.44
C ALA A 89 23.15 14.07 11.37
N THR A 90 22.64 15.28 11.12
CA THR A 90 21.29 15.71 11.49
C THR A 90 20.31 14.57 11.19
N PRO A 91 19.29 14.28 12.04
CA PRO A 91 18.30 13.27 11.72
C PRO A 91 17.79 13.47 10.29
N PRO A 92 17.63 12.38 9.50
CA PRO A 92 16.99 12.45 8.20
C PRO A 92 15.65 13.14 8.42
N PRO A 93 15.21 13.99 7.48
CA PRO A 93 14.01 14.78 7.66
C PRO A 93 12.90 13.85 8.14
N GLU A 94 12.35 14.18 9.31
CA GLU A 94 11.14 13.60 9.88
C GLU A 94 10.19 13.33 8.71
N TYR A 95 9.66 12.10 8.61
CA TYR A 95 8.92 11.63 7.42
C TYR A 95 7.55 12.32 7.34
N SER A 96 7.63 13.62 7.07
CA SER A 96 6.63 14.57 6.68
C SER A 96 6.18 14.07 5.31
N GLY A 97 5.16 13.20 5.36
CA GLY A 97 4.70 12.38 4.25
C GLY A 97 4.71 13.19 2.96
N ALA A 98 5.55 12.74 2.02
CA ALA A 98 6.20 13.58 1.00
C ALA A 98 5.32 14.76 0.58
N PRO A 99 5.73 16.02 0.84
CA PRO A 99 4.86 17.17 0.91
C PRO A 99 3.97 17.20 -0.31
N VAL A 100 2.67 17.00 -0.10
CA VAL A 100 1.70 16.70 -1.16
C VAL A 100 1.81 17.80 -2.19
N ARG A 101 2.52 17.51 -3.30
CA ARG A 101 2.92 18.56 -4.24
C ARG A 101 1.64 19.29 -4.63
N PRO A 102 1.55 20.63 -4.60
CA PRO A 102 0.30 21.32 -4.89
C PRO A 102 -0.35 20.85 -6.21
N GLY A 103 0.50 20.53 -7.21
CA GLY A 103 0.09 19.90 -8.46
C GLY A 103 -0.44 18.45 -8.34
N ALA A 104 0.07 17.61 -7.42
CA ALA A 104 -0.42 16.25 -7.19
C ALA A 104 -1.80 16.22 -6.52
N LEU A 105 -2.03 17.07 -5.51
CA LEU A 105 -3.35 17.21 -4.89
C LEU A 105 -4.36 17.76 -5.92
N THR A 106 -3.97 18.80 -6.66
CA THR A 106 -4.79 19.38 -7.75
C THR A 106 -5.10 18.35 -8.83
N PHE A 107 -4.09 17.56 -9.25
CA PHE A 107 -4.26 16.49 -10.24
C PHE A 107 -5.25 15.43 -9.77
N MET A 108 -5.14 14.95 -8.52
CA MET A 108 -6.11 13.99 -7.97
C MET A 108 -7.52 14.56 -7.88
N ILE A 109 -7.68 15.82 -7.45
CA ILE A 109 -8.99 16.49 -7.41
C ILE A 109 -9.59 16.62 -8.82
N VAL A 110 -8.79 17.00 -9.82
CA VAL A 110 -9.23 17.11 -11.22
C VAL A 110 -9.62 15.74 -11.79
N VAL A 111 -8.79 14.71 -11.60
CA VAL A 111 -9.10 13.34 -12.08
C VAL A 111 -10.36 12.80 -11.41
N PHE A 112 -10.49 12.97 -10.10
CA PHE A 112 -11.67 12.50 -9.35
C PHE A 112 -12.93 13.26 -9.75
N GLY A 113 -12.87 14.59 -9.87
CA GLY A 113 -13.97 15.42 -10.35
C GLY A 113 -14.41 15.08 -11.78
N LEU A 114 -13.46 14.88 -12.70
CA LEU A 114 -13.75 14.42 -14.06
C LEU A 114 -14.37 13.01 -14.07
N SER A 115 -13.92 12.10 -13.19
CA SER A 115 -14.51 10.76 -13.08
C SER A 115 -15.97 10.79 -12.59
N ILE A 116 -16.31 11.69 -11.65
CA ILE A 116 -17.68 11.90 -11.18
C ILE A 116 -18.54 12.51 -12.29
N LEU A 117 -18.05 13.54 -13.00
CA LEU A 117 -18.75 14.15 -14.12
C LEU A 117 -19.00 13.13 -15.26
N PHE A 118 -18.03 12.27 -15.54
CA PHE A 118 -18.18 11.18 -16.50
C PHE A 118 -19.20 10.13 -16.05
N ALA A 119 -19.18 9.72 -14.78
CA ALA A 119 -20.18 8.82 -14.22
C ALA A 119 -21.61 9.41 -14.27
N LEU A 120 -21.77 10.69 -13.91
CA LEU A 120 -23.05 11.40 -14.01
C LEU A 120 -23.53 11.51 -15.46
N PHE A 121 -22.62 11.77 -16.40
CA PHE A 121 -22.93 11.75 -17.83
C PHE A 121 -23.47 10.38 -18.26
N LEU A 122 -22.80 9.27 -17.90
CA LEU A 122 -23.29 7.91 -18.19
C LEU A 122 -24.67 7.63 -17.59
N VAL A 123 -24.94 8.08 -16.35
CA VAL A 123 -26.27 7.95 -15.71
C VAL A 123 -27.33 8.74 -16.48
N ILE A 124 -27.04 9.97 -16.93
CA ILE A 124 -27.96 10.78 -17.74
C ILE A 124 -28.27 10.08 -19.07
N LEU A 125 -27.29 9.44 -19.71
CA LEU A 125 -27.50 8.69 -20.94
C LEU A 125 -28.43 7.48 -20.73
N GLU A 126 -28.24 6.74 -19.62
CA GLU A 126 -29.07 5.59 -19.28
C GLU A 126 -30.53 6.00 -18.98
N VAL A 127 -30.74 7.06 -18.19
CA VAL A 127 -32.08 7.59 -17.90
C VAL A 127 -32.75 8.11 -19.17
N THR A 128 -32.01 8.80 -20.05
CA THR A 128 -32.53 9.28 -21.33
C THR A 128 -32.94 8.13 -22.26
N ARG A 129 -32.20 7.01 -22.23
CA ARG A 129 -32.52 5.79 -22.99
C ARG A 129 -33.88 5.21 -22.55
N GLU A 130 -34.08 5.04 -21.25
CA GLU A 130 -35.32 4.48 -20.71
C GLU A 130 -36.54 5.39 -20.95
N ILE A 131 -36.37 6.70 -20.78
CA ILE A 131 -37.44 7.67 -21.08
C ILE A 131 -37.81 7.65 -22.58
N ARG A 132 -36.83 7.66 -23.52
CA ARG A 132 -37.15 7.55 -24.96
C ARG A 132 -37.78 6.19 -25.28
N TYR A 133 -37.31 5.09 -24.69
CA TYR A 133 -37.89 3.77 -24.96
C TYR A 133 -39.36 3.72 -24.52
N GLY A 134 -39.66 4.15 -23.29
CA GLY A 134 -41.03 4.24 -22.78
C GLY A 134 -41.93 5.08 -23.69
N TYR A 135 -41.46 6.27 -24.10
CA TYR A 135 -42.18 7.14 -25.03
C TYR A 135 -42.46 6.49 -26.40
N LEU A 136 -41.46 5.86 -27.01
CA LEU A 136 -41.63 5.16 -28.30
C LEU A 136 -42.58 3.95 -28.18
N VAL A 137 -42.52 3.20 -27.08
CA VAL A 137 -43.42 2.07 -26.84
C VAL A 137 -44.87 2.52 -26.72
N MET A 138 -45.13 3.68 -26.09
CA MET A 138 -46.47 4.27 -26.05
C MET A 138 -46.94 4.81 -27.41
N ARG A 139 -46.04 5.42 -28.20
CA ARG A 139 -46.39 6.05 -29.48
C ARG A 139 -46.63 5.06 -30.61
N GLU A 140 -45.80 4.02 -30.71
CA GLU A 140 -45.72 3.15 -31.91
C GLU A 140 -45.70 1.65 -31.58
N GLY A 141 -45.75 1.29 -30.29
CA GLY A 141 -45.72 -0.09 -29.83
C GLY A 141 -44.33 -0.72 -29.78
N ARG A 142 -44.22 -1.83 -29.04
CA ARG A 142 -42.95 -2.52 -28.71
C ARG A 142 -42.12 -3.01 -29.90
N SER A 143 -42.71 -3.14 -31.09
CA SER A 143 -41.99 -3.61 -32.29
C SER A 143 -41.39 -2.48 -33.13
N ALA A 144 -41.97 -1.28 -33.10
CA ALA A 144 -41.38 -0.10 -33.73
C ALA A 144 -40.29 0.49 -32.83
N ALA A 145 -40.58 0.67 -31.53
CA ALA A 145 -39.62 1.17 -30.55
C ALA A 145 -38.29 0.39 -30.55
N ARG A 146 -38.34 -0.95 -30.62
CA ARG A 146 -37.15 -1.80 -30.72
C ARG A 146 -36.36 -1.65 -32.02
N LYS A 147 -36.96 -1.20 -33.12
CA LYS A 147 -36.24 -0.89 -34.37
C LYS A 147 -35.59 0.49 -34.28
N ASP A 148 -36.28 1.48 -33.75
CA ASP A 148 -35.77 2.84 -33.59
C ASP A 148 -34.59 2.92 -32.62
N MET A 149 -34.60 2.16 -31.52
CA MET A 149 -33.45 2.01 -30.62
C MET A 149 -32.21 1.44 -31.31
N LYS A 150 -32.37 0.63 -32.37
CA LYS A 150 -31.23 0.11 -33.15
C LYS A 150 -30.46 1.18 -33.91
N ASN A 151 -31.08 2.33 -34.13
CA ASN A 151 -30.51 3.45 -34.87
C ASN A 151 -30.14 4.63 -33.94
N TRP A 152 -30.19 4.46 -32.62
CA TRP A 152 -29.76 5.47 -31.65
C TRP A 152 -28.22 5.61 -31.66
N PRO A 153 -27.64 6.81 -31.44
CA PRO A 153 -26.20 7.04 -31.63
C PRO A 153 -25.28 6.03 -30.92
N ALA A 154 -24.30 5.52 -31.67
CA ALA A 154 -23.52 4.35 -31.31
C ALA A 154 -22.59 4.50 -30.07
N TRP A 155 -22.43 5.71 -29.53
CA TRP A 155 -21.77 5.88 -28.21
C TRP A 155 -22.58 5.25 -27.07
N GLY A 156 -23.90 5.04 -27.23
CA GLY A 156 -24.71 4.23 -26.32
C GLY A 156 -24.61 2.72 -26.55
N TRP A 157 -23.95 2.28 -27.62
CA TRP A 157 -23.85 0.87 -28.04
C TRP A 157 -22.51 0.21 -27.66
N GLY A 158 -21.44 1.00 -27.58
CA GLY A 158 -20.07 0.50 -27.43
C GLY A 158 -19.69 -0.06 -26.05
N LEU A 159 -20.51 0.11 -25.00
CA LEU A 159 -20.14 -0.24 -23.61
C LEU A 159 -20.79 -1.51 -23.05
N TYR A 160 -21.92 -2.00 -23.59
CA TYR A 160 -22.72 -3.04 -22.88
C TYR A 160 -23.46 -4.10 -23.74
N GLY A 161 -23.23 -4.21 -25.07
CA GLY A 161 -24.15 -4.99 -25.92
C GLY A 161 -23.65 -5.68 -27.20
N GLY A 162 -22.55 -6.45 -27.13
CA GLY A 162 -22.34 -7.68 -27.91
C GLY A 162 -22.52 -7.69 -29.44
N ALA A 163 -21.45 -7.36 -30.19
CA ALA A 163 -20.91 -8.19 -31.28
C ALA A 163 -19.64 -7.57 -31.90
N GLY A 164 -18.48 -8.22 -31.72
CA GLY A 164 -17.34 -8.12 -32.65
C GLY A 164 -16.66 -6.74 -32.82
N SER A 165 -16.08 -6.18 -31.77
CA SER A 165 -15.03 -5.16 -31.91
C SER A 165 -13.74 -5.60 -31.21
N SER A 166 -12.70 -5.87 -32.01
CA SER A 166 -11.40 -6.34 -31.55
C SER A 166 -10.64 -5.24 -30.82
N PHE A 167 -10.77 -5.17 -29.48
CA PHE A 167 -9.79 -4.50 -28.63
C PHE A 167 -8.51 -5.35 -28.50
N GLY A 168 -7.85 -5.58 -29.64
CA GLY A 168 -6.51 -6.15 -29.74
C GLY A 168 -5.46 -5.09 -29.42
N GLY A 169 -5.37 -4.70 -28.15
CA GLY A 169 -4.46 -3.66 -27.66
C GLY A 169 -4.02 -3.96 -26.24
N GLY A 170 -3.09 -4.90 -26.10
CA GLY A 170 -2.72 -5.46 -24.81
C GLY A 170 -1.99 -4.49 -23.90
N PHE A 171 -2.70 -3.91 -22.92
CA PHE A 171 -2.10 -3.52 -21.63
C PHE A 171 -2.07 -4.72 -20.68
N GLY A 172 -1.48 -5.83 -21.16
CA GLY A 172 -1.03 -6.95 -20.34
C GLY A 172 0.24 -6.58 -19.58
N GLY A 173 0.21 -5.46 -18.86
CA GLY A 173 1.25 -5.04 -17.93
C GLY A 173 1.21 -5.96 -16.72
N GLY A 174 1.77 -7.16 -16.87
CA GLY A 174 1.86 -8.11 -15.79
C GLY A 174 2.59 -7.47 -14.62
N PHE A 175 1.88 -7.29 -13.50
CA PHE A 175 2.52 -7.20 -12.19
C PHE A 175 3.16 -8.56 -11.91
N SER A 176 4.34 -8.77 -12.53
CA SER A 176 5.22 -9.88 -12.21
C SER A 176 5.44 -9.83 -10.71
N GLY A 177 5.03 -10.89 -10.02
CA GLY A 177 5.08 -10.92 -8.56
C GLY A 177 6.46 -10.52 -8.08
N PHE A 178 6.50 -9.56 -7.14
CA PHE A 178 7.70 -9.22 -6.40
C PHE A 178 8.04 -10.41 -5.48
N SER A 179 8.56 -11.50 -6.07
CA SER A 179 9.33 -12.51 -5.36
C SER A 179 10.66 -11.87 -5.01
N ALA A 180 10.61 -10.95 -4.04
CA ALA A 180 11.78 -10.50 -3.33
C ALA A 180 12.39 -11.76 -2.70
N GLY A 181 13.47 -12.25 -3.31
CA GLY A 181 14.35 -13.20 -2.67
C GLY A 181 14.91 -12.48 -1.45
N GLY A 182 14.30 -12.71 -0.30
CA GLY A 182 14.76 -12.15 0.95
C GLY A 182 16.01 -12.81 1.44
N GLY A 183 16.65 -12.15 2.40
CA GLY A 183 17.68 -12.77 3.20
C GLY A 183 17.13 -13.77 4.21
N GLY A 184 18.05 -14.51 4.85
CA GLY A 184 17.76 -15.35 6.01
C GLY A 184 18.04 -14.64 7.33
N PHE A 185 17.30 -14.98 8.38
CA PHE A 185 17.48 -14.42 9.73
C PHE A 185 18.26 -15.38 10.63
N GLY A 186 19.31 -14.88 11.28
CA GLY A 186 20.29 -15.67 12.02
C GLY A 186 19.89 -16.08 13.45
N GLY A 187 18.64 -15.86 13.86
CA GLY A 187 18.17 -16.09 15.23
C GLY A 187 18.75 -15.16 16.31
N GLY A 188 19.68 -14.28 15.96
CA GLY A 188 20.19 -13.21 16.81
C GLY A 188 19.17 -12.07 16.93
N GLY A 189 18.65 -11.86 18.14
CA GLY A 189 17.68 -10.80 18.38
C GLY A 189 17.31 -10.64 19.86
N ALA A 190 17.19 -9.38 20.28
CA ALA A 190 16.89 -9.02 21.66
C ALA A 190 15.38 -8.90 21.89
N SER A 191 14.92 -9.25 23.10
CA SER A 191 13.52 -9.09 23.52
C SER A 191 13.40 -8.40 24.88
N GLY A 192 12.31 -7.64 25.06
CA GLY A 192 11.94 -6.99 26.33
C GLY A 192 10.43 -6.92 26.51
N GLY A 193 9.97 -6.38 27.64
CA GLY A 193 8.54 -6.19 27.95
C GLY A 193 8.28 -5.00 28.87
N TRP A 194 7.02 -4.54 28.93
CA TRP A 194 6.66 -3.25 29.53
C TRP A 194 5.45 -3.26 30.49
#